data_AF-A0A0Q9PHJ4-F1
#
_entry.id   AF-A0A0Q9PHJ4-F1
#
_cell.length_a   1.000
_cell.length_b   1.000
_cell.length_c   1.000
_cell.angle_alpha   90.00
_cell.angle_beta   90.00
_cell.angle_gamma   90.00
#
_symmetry.space_group_name_H-M   'P 1'
#
loop_
_entity.id
_entity.type
_entity.pdbx_description
1 polymer ?
#
loop_
_entity_poly.entity_id
_entity_poly.type
_entity_poly.pdbx_seq_one_letter_code
_entity_poly.pdbx_strand_id
1 'polypeptide(L)'
;MTQNLVDLDFTADTLAAIDAALAALEAGFAGLLALTPDQRQGLTKMGDKSEAFCRKADAVFGENLAILPANFDLAAYRRDLATLDALRPRLARLSKLSQRGDDTQMAVGSDLMTNALEGYAVLKVTGKGQGVDDLRKMLATRFARGPRPPSTPDAPAQPAAA
;
A
#
# COMPACT_ATOMS: atom_id res chain seq x y z
N MET A 1 22.56 -18.63 -14.51
CA MET A 1 21.68 -19.44 -13.64
C MET A 1 20.34 -18.78 -13.73
N THR A 2 19.43 -19.38 -14.49
CA THR A 2 18.09 -18.86 -14.72
C THR A 2 17.32 -18.81 -13.41
N GLN A 3 16.73 -17.67 -13.10
CA GLN A 3 15.94 -17.47 -11.88
C GLN A 3 14.46 -17.69 -12.18
N ASN A 4 13.80 -18.48 -11.34
CA ASN A 4 12.36 -18.72 -11.40
C ASN A 4 11.80 -18.94 -9.98
N LEU A 5 11.49 -17.85 -9.29
CA LEU A 5 10.92 -17.83 -7.94
C LEU A 5 9.39 -17.94 -7.95
N VAL A 6 8.72 -17.51 -9.02
CA VAL A 6 7.26 -17.50 -9.14
C VAL A 6 6.80 -18.19 -10.41
N ASP A 7 5.98 -19.23 -10.25
CA ASP A 7 5.23 -19.88 -11.33
C ASP A 7 3.74 -19.83 -10.98
N LEU A 8 3.10 -18.73 -11.37
CA LEU A 8 1.71 -18.41 -11.03
C LEU A 8 0.97 -17.98 -12.30
N ASP A 9 -0.18 -18.61 -12.54
CA ASP A 9 -1.08 -18.26 -13.64
C ASP A 9 -2.46 -17.90 -13.10
N PHE A 10 -3.03 -16.82 -13.64
CA PHE A 10 -4.35 -16.33 -13.27
C PHE A 10 -5.33 -16.57 -14.41
N THR A 11 -6.27 -17.49 -14.19
CA THR A 11 -7.39 -17.69 -15.13
C THR A 11 -8.34 -16.49 -15.11
N ALA A 12 -9.06 -16.28 -16.21
CA ALA A 12 -10.08 -15.22 -16.29
C ALA A 12 -11.16 -15.37 -15.20
N ASP A 13 -11.59 -16.60 -14.91
CA ASP A 13 -12.56 -16.90 -13.86
C ASP A 13 -12.03 -16.53 -12.47
N THR A 14 -10.74 -16.81 -12.20
CA THR A 14 -10.08 -16.42 -10.95
C THR A 14 -10.05 -14.90 -10.78
N LEU A 15 -9.70 -14.16 -11.84
CA LEU A 15 -9.65 -12.69 -11.80
C LEU A 15 -11.05 -12.10 -11.59
N ALA A 16 -12.07 -12.59 -12.30
CA ALA A 16 -13.45 -12.16 -12.11
C ALA A 16 -13.95 -12.40 -10.68
N ALA A 17 -13.59 -13.53 -10.06
CA ALA A 17 -13.94 -13.83 -8.67
C ALA A 17 -13.23 -12.90 -7.68
N ILE A 18 -11.97 -12.54 -7.95
CA ILE A 18 -11.22 -11.56 -7.13
C ILE A 18 -11.87 -10.19 -7.22
N ASP A 19 -12.21 -9.71 -8.42
CA ASP A 19 -12.84 -8.41 -8.62
C ASP A 19 -14.21 -8.32 -7.92
N ALA A 20 -15.01 -9.39 -8.01
CA ALA A 20 -16.28 -9.47 -7.28
C ALA A 20 -16.07 -9.42 -5.74
N ALA A 21 -15.03 -10.08 -5.23
CA ALA A 21 -14.70 -10.04 -3.81
C ALA A 21 -14.22 -8.64 -3.37
N LEU A 22 -13.43 -7.95 -4.21
CA LEU A 22 -13.01 -6.57 -3.96
C LEU A 22 -14.21 -5.62 -3.92
N ALA A 23 -15.13 -5.71 -4.88
CA ALA A 23 -16.35 -4.91 -4.88
C ALA A 23 -17.22 -5.15 -3.62
N ALA A 24 -17.32 -6.40 -3.17
CA ALA A 24 -18.03 -6.73 -1.93
C ALA A 24 -17.33 -6.15 -0.68
N LEU A 25 -16.00 -6.14 -0.65
CA LEU A 25 -15.22 -5.52 0.43
C LEU A 25 -15.41 -4.00 0.43
N GLU A 26 -15.34 -3.35 -0.72
CA GLU A 26 -15.55 -1.91 -0.88
C GLU A 26 -16.95 -1.50 -0.41
N ALA A 27 -17.98 -2.26 -0.80
CA ALA A 27 -19.34 -2.04 -0.33
C ALA A 27 -19.46 -2.22 1.20
N GLY A 28 -18.82 -3.26 1.76
CA GLY A 28 -18.81 -3.52 3.21
C GLY A 28 -18.04 -2.46 4.02
N PHE A 29 -17.09 -1.76 3.39
CA PHE A 29 -16.27 -0.72 3.99
C PHE A 29 -16.66 0.70 3.57
N ALA A 30 -17.84 0.90 2.98
CA ALA A 30 -18.30 2.21 2.51
C ALA A 30 -18.32 3.31 3.60
N GLY A 31 -18.38 2.93 4.88
CA GLY A 31 -18.32 3.86 6.02
C GLY A 31 -16.90 4.24 6.48
N LEU A 32 -15.84 3.70 5.88
CA LEU A 32 -14.47 4.06 6.24
C LEU A 32 -14.12 5.48 5.75
N LEU A 33 -13.27 6.17 6.51
CA LEU A 33 -12.86 7.54 6.23
C LEU A 33 -11.49 7.61 5.56
N ALA A 34 -11.36 8.47 4.56
CA ALA A 34 -10.10 8.84 3.94
C ALA A 34 -9.62 10.20 4.48
N LEU A 35 -8.83 10.17 5.56
CA LEU A 35 -8.29 11.39 6.16
C LEU A 35 -7.18 12.01 5.28
N THR A 36 -7.23 13.33 5.11
CA THR A 36 -6.14 14.12 4.50
C THR A 36 -4.91 14.20 5.40
N PRO A 37 -3.72 14.54 4.88
CA PRO A 37 -2.52 14.73 5.70
C PRO A 37 -2.75 15.74 6.85
N ASP A 38 -3.39 16.88 6.57
CA ASP A 38 -3.66 17.93 7.57
C ASP A 38 -4.63 17.44 8.67
N GLN A 39 -5.69 16.72 8.28
CA GLN A 39 -6.61 16.10 9.24
C GLN A 39 -5.88 15.12 10.16
N ARG A 40 -4.99 14.27 9.62
CA ARG A 40 -4.20 13.33 10.43
C ARG A 40 -3.25 14.04 11.39
N GLN A 41 -2.71 15.19 11.01
CA GLN A 41 -1.80 15.95 11.87
C GLN A 41 -2.53 16.51 13.10
N GLY A 42 -3.74 17.04 12.90
CA GLY A 42 -4.55 17.65 13.95
C GLY A 42 -5.23 16.68 14.93
N LEU A 43 -5.29 15.38 14.62
CA LEU A 43 -5.91 14.38 15.49
C LEU A 43 -5.04 14.04 16.70
N THR A 44 -5.68 13.94 17.87
CA THR A 44 -5.12 13.24 19.03
C THR A 44 -4.95 11.77 18.67
N LYS A 45 -3.70 11.31 18.69
CA LYS A 45 -3.35 9.96 18.23
C LYS A 45 -3.48 8.96 19.36
N MET A 46 -4.02 7.80 19.05
CA MET A 46 -4.09 6.67 19.97
C MET A 46 -3.17 5.54 19.47
N GLY A 47 -2.15 5.24 20.27
CA GLY A 47 -1.39 3.97 20.20
C GLY A 47 -1.81 3.01 21.33
N ASP A 48 -1.09 1.89 21.46
CA ASP A 48 -1.46 0.78 22.36
C ASP A 48 -1.67 1.22 23.83
N LYS A 49 -0.77 2.06 24.36
CA LYS A 49 -0.88 2.55 25.75
C LYS A 49 -2.11 3.42 25.97
N SER A 50 -2.38 4.33 25.04
CA SER A 50 -3.55 5.22 25.10
C SER A 50 -4.86 4.47 24.88
N GLU A 51 -4.87 3.40 24.10
CA GLU A 51 -6.07 2.58 23.98
C GLU A 51 -6.38 1.83 25.29
N ALA A 52 -5.37 1.26 25.93
CA ALA A 52 -5.55 0.63 27.24
C ALA A 52 -6.09 1.65 28.27
N PHE A 53 -5.68 2.92 28.18
CA PHE A 53 -6.27 4.02 28.93
C PHE A 53 -7.75 4.24 28.57
N CYS A 54 -8.10 4.33 27.28
CA CYS A 54 -9.49 4.48 26.83
C CYS A 54 -10.42 3.39 27.36
N ARG A 55 -9.98 2.12 27.34
CA ARG A 55 -10.79 1.01 27.87
C ARG A 55 -10.96 1.08 29.39
N LYS A 56 -9.93 1.48 30.12
CA LYS A 56 -10.04 1.73 31.57
C LYS A 56 -10.96 2.92 31.86
N ALA A 57 -10.89 3.95 31.04
CA ALA A 57 -11.75 5.12 31.15
C ALA A 57 -13.23 4.74 31.00
N ASP A 58 -13.60 3.85 30.06
CA ASP A 58 -14.98 3.33 29.93
C ASP A 58 -15.52 2.72 31.24
N ALA A 59 -14.70 1.91 31.92
CA ALA A 59 -15.08 1.30 33.19
C ALA A 59 -15.36 2.36 34.26
N VAL A 60 -14.44 3.33 34.40
CA VAL A 60 -14.57 4.43 35.37
C VAL A 60 -15.78 5.31 35.05
N PHE A 61 -15.99 5.64 33.77
CA PHE A 61 -17.10 6.46 33.30
C PHE A 61 -18.45 5.77 33.56
N GLY A 62 -18.53 4.46 33.32
CA GLY A 62 -19.73 3.68 33.58
C GLY A 62 -20.15 3.65 35.05
N GLU A 63 -19.18 3.59 35.96
CA GLU A 63 -19.43 3.60 37.40
C GLU A 63 -19.70 5.02 37.95
N ASN A 64 -19.21 6.06 37.27
CA ASN A 64 -19.18 7.44 37.78
C ASN A 64 -19.84 8.45 36.83
N LEU A 65 -20.96 8.07 36.19
CA LEU A 65 -21.64 8.91 35.20
C LEU A 65 -21.99 10.32 35.71
N ALA A 66 -22.33 10.47 37.00
CA ALA A 66 -22.70 11.75 37.60
C ALA A 66 -21.57 12.80 37.61
N ILE A 67 -20.31 12.36 37.46
CA ILE A 67 -19.13 13.25 37.42
C ILE A 67 -18.89 13.77 35.99
N LEU A 68 -19.44 13.11 34.98
CA LEU A 68 -19.26 13.48 33.59
C LEU A 68 -20.16 14.65 33.20
N PRO A 69 -19.74 15.48 32.23
CA PRO A 69 -20.60 16.50 31.66
C PRO A 69 -21.93 15.90 31.14
N ALA A 70 -23.03 16.64 31.28
CA ALA A 70 -24.36 16.16 30.87
C ALA A 70 -24.47 15.84 29.36
N ASN A 71 -23.59 16.39 28.53
CA ASN A 71 -23.52 16.14 27.10
C ASN A 71 -22.57 14.99 26.72
N PHE A 72 -21.98 14.28 27.68
CA PHE A 72 -21.12 13.15 27.40
C PHE A 72 -21.94 11.91 27.02
N ASP A 73 -21.76 11.42 25.79
CA ASP A 73 -22.43 10.21 25.30
C ASP A 73 -21.55 8.96 25.53
N LEU A 74 -21.73 8.31 26.69
CA LEU A 74 -21.05 7.05 27.01
C LEU A 74 -21.42 5.92 26.04
N ALA A 75 -22.64 5.94 25.47
CA ALA A 75 -23.06 4.91 24.53
C ALA A 75 -22.31 5.07 23.19
N ALA A 76 -22.13 6.31 22.70
CA ALA A 76 -21.28 6.58 21.54
C ALA A 76 -19.83 6.13 21.78
N TYR A 77 -19.25 6.47 22.93
CA TYR A 77 -17.89 6.05 23.30
C TYR A 77 -17.70 4.52 23.21
N ARG A 78 -18.66 3.77 23.75
CA ARG A 78 -18.65 2.29 23.69
C ARG A 78 -18.84 1.76 22.27
N ARG A 79 -19.67 2.41 21.44
CA ARG A 79 -19.82 2.06 20.02
C ARG A 79 -18.50 2.26 19.26
N ASP A 80 -17.73 3.29 19.58
CA ASP A 80 -16.43 3.53 18.94
C ASP A 80 -15.41 2.45 19.32
N LEU A 81 -15.35 2.04 20.60
CA LEU A 81 -14.51 0.92 21.03
C LEU A 81 -14.92 -0.39 20.33
N ALA A 82 -16.22 -0.69 20.25
CA ALA A 82 -16.71 -1.86 19.54
C ALA A 82 -16.40 -1.82 18.04
N THR A 83 -16.47 -0.64 17.42
CA THR A 83 -16.11 -0.43 16.01
C THR A 83 -14.63 -0.72 15.78
N LEU A 84 -13.76 -0.23 16.67
CA LEU A 84 -12.32 -0.51 16.62
C LEU A 84 -12.04 -2.01 16.71
N ASP A 85 -12.69 -2.71 17.64
CA ASP A 85 -12.54 -4.15 17.84
C ASP A 85 -13.04 -4.96 16.64
N ALA A 86 -14.12 -4.53 16.02
CA ALA A 86 -14.60 -5.13 14.78
C ALA A 86 -13.61 -4.90 13.63
N LEU A 87 -13.10 -3.68 13.46
CA LEU A 87 -12.31 -3.30 12.28
C LEU A 87 -10.92 -3.97 12.24
N ARG A 88 -10.22 -4.02 13.37
CA ARG A 88 -8.83 -4.49 13.46
C ARG A 88 -8.53 -5.85 12.83
N PRO A 89 -9.25 -6.94 13.16
CA PRO A 89 -8.95 -8.25 12.58
C PRO A 89 -9.15 -8.27 11.06
N ARG A 90 -10.03 -7.42 10.51
CA ARG A 90 -10.22 -7.31 9.05
C ARG A 90 -9.05 -6.56 8.41
N LEU A 91 -8.64 -5.42 8.98
CA LEU A 91 -7.48 -4.67 8.48
C LEU A 91 -6.19 -5.50 8.54
N ALA A 92 -6.00 -6.29 9.58
CA ALA A 92 -4.86 -7.20 9.69
C ALA A 92 -4.84 -8.25 8.55
N ARG A 93 -6.00 -8.81 8.20
CA ARG A 93 -6.12 -9.76 7.08
C ARG A 93 -5.84 -9.10 5.73
N LEU A 94 -6.37 -7.90 5.49
CA LEU A 94 -6.14 -7.15 4.27
C LEU A 94 -4.66 -6.76 4.11
N SER A 95 -4.02 -6.28 5.19
CA SER A 95 -2.60 -5.96 5.22
C SER A 95 -1.73 -7.19 4.90
N LYS A 96 -2.02 -8.34 5.50
CA LYS A 96 -1.30 -9.59 5.18
C LYS A 96 -1.47 -10.01 3.71
N LEU A 97 -2.67 -9.83 3.15
CA LEU A 97 -2.91 -10.15 1.74
C LEU A 97 -2.15 -9.20 0.81
N SER A 98 -2.17 -7.89 1.11
CA SER A 98 -1.39 -6.88 0.38
C SER A 98 0.09 -7.21 0.40
N GLN A 99 0.66 -7.51 1.58
CA GLN A 99 2.07 -7.84 1.72
C GLN A 99 2.46 -9.05 0.86
N ARG A 100 1.61 -10.10 0.80
CA ARG A 100 1.86 -11.25 -0.08
C ARG A 100 1.85 -10.86 -1.56
N GLY A 101 0.98 -9.94 -1.95
CA GLY A 101 0.96 -9.36 -3.30
C GLY A 101 2.26 -8.63 -3.61
N ASP A 102 2.71 -7.76 -2.70
CA ASP A 102 3.96 -7.00 -2.84
C ASP A 102 5.18 -7.92 -2.95
N ASP A 103 5.25 -8.95 -2.08
CA ASP A 103 6.33 -9.95 -2.10
C ASP A 103 6.35 -10.73 -3.43
N THR A 104 5.17 -11.11 -3.93
CA THR A 104 5.04 -11.83 -5.22
C THR A 104 5.44 -10.93 -6.38
N GLN A 105 5.03 -9.67 -6.37
CA GLN A 105 5.40 -8.69 -7.39
C GLN A 105 6.92 -8.47 -7.43
N MET A 106 7.56 -8.37 -6.27
CA MET A 106 9.02 -8.28 -6.16
C MET A 106 9.70 -9.51 -6.76
N ALA A 107 9.21 -10.71 -6.43
CA ALA A 107 9.78 -11.96 -6.91
C ALA A 107 9.63 -12.12 -8.43
N VAL A 108 8.44 -11.84 -9.00
CA VAL A 108 8.21 -11.82 -10.45
C VAL A 108 9.12 -10.81 -11.13
N GLY A 109 9.27 -9.61 -10.56
CA GLY A 109 10.18 -8.58 -11.08
C GLY A 109 11.64 -9.06 -11.10
N SER A 110 12.08 -9.78 -10.07
CA SER A 110 13.40 -10.38 -10.00
C SER A 110 13.61 -11.43 -11.09
N ASP A 111 12.65 -12.34 -11.27
CA ASP A 111 12.71 -13.39 -12.29
C ASP A 111 12.81 -12.79 -13.70
N LEU A 112 11.92 -11.84 -14.01
CA LEU A 112 11.92 -11.13 -15.30
C LEU A 112 13.25 -10.43 -15.55
N MET A 113 13.76 -9.71 -14.55
CA MET A 113 14.99 -8.92 -14.70
C MET A 113 16.22 -9.81 -14.87
N THR A 114 16.36 -10.85 -14.05
CA THR A 114 17.49 -11.78 -14.13
C THR A 114 17.51 -12.51 -15.47
N ASN A 115 16.36 -13.04 -15.90
CA ASN A 115 16.27 -13.77 -17.17
C ASN A 115 16.48 -12.84 -18.38
N ALA A 116 15.99 -11.59 -18.33
CA ALA A 116 16.24 -10.60 -19.37
C ALA A 116 17.74 -10.23 -19.49
N LEU A 117 18.45 -10.11 -18.37
CA LEU A 117 19.90 -9.86 -18.37
C LEU A 117 20.69 -11.03 -18.95
N GLU A 118 20.35 -12.26 -18.56
CA GLU A 118 20.98 -13.48 -19.09
C GLU A 118 20.75 -13.59 -20.60
N GLY A 119 19.50 -13.40 -21.06
CA GLY A 119 19.15 -13.37 -22.48
C GLY A 119 19.89 -12.27 -23.25
N TYR A 120 20.00 -11.06 -22.69
CA TYR A 120 20.77 -9.98 -23.29
C TYR A 120 22.28 -10.30 -23.36
N ALA A 121 22.84 -10.93 -22.33
CA ALA A 121 24.24 -11.36 -22.32
C ALA A 121 24.51 -12.38 -23.42
N VAL A 122 23.64 -13.37 -23.60
CA VAL A 122 23.70 -14.34 -24.71
C VAL A 122 23.62 -13.60 -26.05
N LEU A 123 22.62 -12.74 -26.24
CA LEU A 123 22.44 -11.96 -27.47
C LEU A 123 23.67 -11.11 -27.82
N LYS A 124 24.37 -10.56 -26.81
CA LYS A 124 25.61 -9.78 -27.00
C LYS A 124 26.76 -10.64 -27.53
N VAL A 125 26.82 -11.91 -27.15
CA VAL A 125 27.88 -12.86 -27.55
C VAL A 125 27.56 -13.49 -28.91
N THR A 126 26.34 -13.99 -29.09
CA THR A 126 25.95 -14.80 -30.26
C THR A 126 25.26 -14.02 -31.38
N GLY A 127 24.67 -12.86 -31.07
CA GLY A 127 23.85 -12.10 -32.01
C GLY A 127 24.61 -11.27 -33.05
N LYS A 128 25.95 -11.20 -32.98
CA LYS A 128 26.74 -10.47 -33.98
C LYS A 128 26.64 -11.16 -35.34
N GLY A 129 26.22 -10.42 -36.36
CA GLY A 129 26.05 -10.95 -37.72
C GLY A 129 24.78 -11.79 -37.92
N GLN A 130 23.90 -11.89 -36.92
CA GLN A 130 22.61 -12.59 -37.02
C GLN A 130 21.42 -11.64 -37.28
N GLY A 131 21.67 -10.39 -37.68
CA GLY A 131 20.60 -9.43 -37.99
C GLY A 131 19.85 -8.86 -36.78
N VAL A 132 20.33 -9.11 -35.55
CA VAL A 132 19.70 -8.69 -34.29
C VAL A 132 20.41 -7.48 -33.63
N ASP A 133 21.26 -6.79 -34.38
CA ASP A 133 22.08 -5.69 -33.84
C ASP A 133 21.26 -4.49 -33.35
N ASP A 134 20.16 -4.17 -34.02
CA ASP A 134 19.28 -3.08 -33.59
C ASP A 134 18.47 -3.45 -32.34
N LEU A 135 18.03 -4.71 -32.23
CA LEU A 135 17.41 -5.25 -31.01
C LEU A 135 18.38 -5.23 -29.83
N ARG A 136 19.65 -5.59 -30.07
CA ARG A 136 20.71 -5.50 -29.06
C ARG A 136 20.95 -4.06 -28.62
N LYS A 137 20.97 -3.09 -29.54
CA LYS A 137 21.10 -1.65 -29.21
C LYS A 137 19.90 -1.16 -28.40
N MET A 138 18.68 -1.57 -28.75
CA MET A 138 17.47 -1.23 -28.01
C MET A 138 17.58 -1.66 -26.54
N LEU A 139 17.97 -2.91 -26.27
CA LEU A 139 18.17 -3.40 -24.90
C LEU A 139 19.34 -2.70 -24.20
N ALA A 140 20.39 -2.32 -24.94
CA ALA A 140 21.56 -1.62 -24.40
C ALA A 140 21.22 -0.21 -23.86
N THR A 141 20.14 0.42 -24.33
CA THR A 141 19.72 1.76 -23.86
C THR A 141 19.50 1.83 -22.35
N ARG A 142 19.14 0.71 -21.70
CA ARG A 142 19.04 0.60 -20.24
C ARG A 142 20.35 0.98 -19.53
N PHE A 143 21.48 0.60 -20.10
CA PHE A 143 22.81 0.83 -19.51
C PHE A 143 23.41 2.19 -19.92
N ALA A 144 22.71 2.96 -20.76
CA ALA A 144 23.21 4.19 -21.35
C ALA A 144 23.05 5.44 -20.45
N ARG A 145 22.71 5.30 -19.16
CA ARG A 145 22.55 6.47 -18.26
C ARG A 145 23.77 6.69 -17.36
N GLY A 146 24.53 7.72 -17.71
CA GLY A 146 25.43 8.47 -16.81
C GLY A 146 24.69 9.34 -15.78
N PRO A 147 25.40 10.16 -14.98
CA PRO A 147 24.87 10.79 -13.78
C PRO A 147 23.72 11.75 -14.06
N ARG A 148 22.68 11.72 -13.21
CA ARG A 148 21.58 12.69 -13.24
C ARG A 148 22.05 14.00 -12.58
N PRO A 149 22.03 15.16 -13.26
CA PRO A 149 22.23 16.43 -12.56
C PRO A 149 21.08 16.66 -11.56
N PRO A 150 21.36 17.27 -10.39
CA PRO A 150 20.37 17.49 -9.36
C PRO A 150 19.24 18.38 -9.88
N SER A 151 18.00 17.93 -9.68
CA SER A 151 16.80 18.71 -9.94
C SER A 151 16.68 19.82 -8.88
N THR A 152 16.83 21.07 -9.30
CA THR A 152 16.49 22.25 -8.49
C THR A 152 14.97 22.24 -8.23
N PRO A 153 14.50 22.42 -6.98
CA PRO A 153 13.08 22.54 -6.70
C PRO A 153 12.53 23.85 -7.29
N ASP A 154 11.45 23.76 -8.07
CA ASP A 154 10.67 24.92 -8.50
C ASP A 154 10.07 25.62 -7.27
N ALA A 155 10.41 26.89 -7.11
CA ALA A 155 9.79 27.76 -6.11
C ALA A 155 8.34 28.07 -6.51
N PRO A 156 7.37 28.04 -5.58
CA PRO A 156 5.98 28.33 -5.90
C PRO A 156 5.80 29.82 -6.26
N ALA A 157 5.08 30.05 -7.37
CA ALA A 157 4.69 31.38 -7.83
C ALA A 157 3.81 32.10 -6.79
N GLN A 158 4.18 33.33 -6.44
CA GLN A 158 3.36 34.23 -5.61
C GLN A 158 2.11 34.68 -6.38
N PRO A 159 0.94 34.80 -5.71
CA PRO A 159 -0.25 35.36 -6.34
C PRO A 159 -0.13 36.88 -6.48
N ALA A 160 -0.55 37.39 -7.64
CA ALA A 160 -0.65 38.80 -7.93
C ALA A 160 -1.77 39.45 -7.09
N ALA A 161 -1.45 40.61 -6.51
CA ALA A 161 -2.38 41.44 -5.75
C ALA A 161 -3.43 42.10 -6.66
N ALA A 162 -4.68 42.12 -6.19
CA ALA A 162 -5.71 43.09 -6.55
C ALA A 162 -6.58 43.33 -5.30
#